data_AF-A0A9E0CML6-F1
#
_entry.id   AF-A0A9E0CML6-F1
#
_cell.length_a   1.000
_cell.length_b   1.000
_cell.length_c   1.000
_cell.angle_alpha   90.00
_cell.angle_beta   90.00
_cell.angle_gamma   90.00
#
_symmetry.space_group_name_H-M   'P 1'
#
loop_
_entity.id
_entity.type
_entity.pdbx_description
1 polymer ?
#
loop_
_entity_poly.entity_id
_entity_poly.type
_entity_poly.pdbx_seq_one_letter_code
_entity_poly.pdbx_strand_id
1 'polypeptide(L)'
;MKHTFANKLTFAMLIMALAIISGAGAFAASEDEGLYDPVPPENSAYVRFIHAQPEESELPPKVNGKERDGVKFGGVKPYSVIAPGKIAVEMGSFKTEFDAEAKGRYTVILQNKALRVEKDPMATNDLKAHIVVYNLTDLDDIAIKTADGKINVVGPIKAGQMMNIEVNPIKVSLKVFSGDKEFATLNEWPLERKENYIIAIVKGDVGGIGTYDRARISEE
;
A
#
# COMPACT_ATOMS: atom_id res chain seq x y z
N MET A 1 -61.56 9.28 -59.50
CA MET A 1 -60.26 9.28 -58.78
C MET A 1 -60.58 9.28 -57.29
N LYS A 2 -60.25 8.19 -56.60
CA LYS A 2 -60.69 7.91 -55.23
C LYS A 2 -59.89 8.76 -54.24
N HIS A 3 -60.56 9.53 -53.38
CA HIS A 3 -60.16 9.71 -51.98
C HIS A 3 -61.40 9.95 -51.11
N THR A 4 -61.91 8.83 -50.60
CA THR A 4 -62.58 8.67 -49.31
C THR A 4 -61.52 8.89 -48.19
N PHE A 5 -61.77 9.31 -46.95
CA PHE A 5 -62.93 9.21 -46.07
C PHE A 5 -62.84 10.29 -44.94
N ALA A 6 -64.02 10.64 -44.41
CA ALA A 6 -64.45 11.31 -43.17
C ALA A 6 -63.43 11.98 -42.20
N ASN A 7 -63.64 13.19 -41.65
CA ASN A 7 -64.82 13.88 -41.12
C ASN A 7 -65.20 13.47 -39.67
N LYS A 8 -65.47 14.50 -38.85
CA LYS A 8 -66.17 14.53 -37.54
C LYS A 8 -65.27 14.19 -36.32
N LEU A 9 -65.35 14.84 -35.16
CA LEU A 9 -66.28 15.83 -34.60
C LEU A 9 -65.65 16.33 -33.27
N THR A 10 -65.73 17.64 -33.01
CA THR A 10 -66.08 18.30 -31.73
C THR A 10 -65.39 17.95 -30.39
N PHE A 11 -65.01 19.01 -29.66
CA PHE A 11 -65.59 19.47 -28.38
C PHE A 11 -64.59 19.73 -27.24
N ALA A 12 -64.91 20.75 -26.41
CA ALA A 12 -64.30 21.16 -25.12
C ALA A 12 -63.05 22.07 -25.20
N MET A 13 -63.23 23.40 -25.08
CA MET A 13 -63.14 24.18 -23.82
C MET A 13 -61.67 24.34 -23.36
N LEU A 14 -60.96 25.44 -23.66
CA LEU A 14 -61.06 26.80 -23.09
C LEU A 14 -61.53 26.85 -21.62
N ILE A 15 -60.67 27.46 -20.79
CA ILE A 15 -60.76 27.74 -19.34
C ILE A 15 -60.10 26.68 -18.44
N MET A 16 -58.82 26.89 -18.12
CA MET A 16 -58.35 26.94 -16.73
C MET A 16 -56.97 27.60 -16.68
N ALA A 17 -56.96 28.92 -16.51
CA ALA A 17 -55.85 29.61 -15.89
C ALA A 17 -56.00 29.50 -14.36
N LEU A 18 -54.87 29.60 -13.67
CA LEU A 18 -54.65 29.79 -12.22
C LEU A 18 -54.22 28.55 -11.42
N ALA A 19 -53.19 28.79 -10.58
CA ALA A 19 -52.52 27.91 -9.61
C ALA A 19 -51.30 27.15 -10.22
N ILE A 20 -50.05 27.21 -9.73
CA ILE A 20 -49.50 27.49 -8.39
C ILE A 20 -48.07 28.06 -8.57
N ILE A 21 -47.78 29.22 -7.98
CA ILE A 21 -46.41 29.68 -7.67
C ILE A 21 -46.13 29.25 -6.23
N SER A 22 -45.25 28.25 -6.07
CA SER A 22 -44.56 27.81 -4.84
C SER A 22 -43.56 26.76 -5.34
N GLY A 23 -42.25 26.99 -5.41
CA GLY A 23 -41.39 27.30 -4.27
C GLY A 23 -40.79 25.98 -3.75
N ALA A 24 -39.56 25.66 -4.16
CA ALA A 24 -38.55 24.91 -3.41
C ALA A 24 -37.40 24.52 -4.36
N GLY A 25 -36.18 24.81 -3.93
CA GLY A 25 -34.96 24.86 -4.74
C GLY A 25 -34.69 23.64 -5.60
N ALA A 26 -34.15 23.92 -6.78
CA ALA A 26 -33.14 23.04 -7.34
C ALA A 26 -32.07 22.85 -6.25
N PHE A 27 -32.01 21.65 -5.68
CA PHE A 27 -30.78 21.19 -5.06
C PHE A 27 -29.75 21.16 -6.18
N ALA A 28 -29.04 22.26 -6.36
CA ALA A 28 -27.67 22.18 -6.79
C ALA A 28 -27.02 21.24 -5.78
N ALA A 29 -26.79 19.99 -6.20
CA ALA A 29 -25.76 19.19 -5.58
C ALA A 29 -24.48 19.97 -5.83
N SER A 30 -24.16 20.84 -4.87
CA SER A 30 -22.82 21.34 -4.69
C SER A 30 -21.96 20.10 -4.53
N GLU A 31 -21.26 19.73 -5.60
CA GLU A 31 -19.99 19.03 -5.53
C GLU A 31 -19.06 19.92 -4.70
N ASP A 32 -19.26 19.91 -3.39
CA ASP A 32 -18.19 20.19 -2.45
C ASP A 32 -17.26 18.97 -2.56
N GLU A 33 -16.50 18.94 -3.66
CA GLU A 33 -15.27 18.16 -3.78
C GLU A 33 -14.37 18.65 -2.64
N GLY A 34 -14.58 18.02 -1.48
CA GLY A 34 -13.93 18.37 -0.25
C GLY A 34 -12.43 18.46 -0.48
N LEU A 35 -11.87 19.57 -0.04
CA LEU A 35 -10.43 19.87 0.04
C LEU A 35 -9.65 18.87 0.93
N TYR A 36 -10.28 17.77 1.34
CA TYR A 36 -9.78 16.77 2.25
C TYR A 36 -9.99 15.39 1.65
N ASP A 37 -8.93 14.59 1.67
CA ASP A 37 -9.07 13.18 1.39
C ASP A 37 -9.96 12.53 2.46
N PRO A 38 -10.88 11.63 2.07
CA PRO A 38 -11.76 10.96 3.02
C PRO A 38 -10.93 10.14 4.02
N VAL A 39 -11.13 10.42 5.31
CA VAL A 39 -10.49 9.67 6.41
C VAL A 39 -10.87 8.19 6.30
N PRO A 40 -9.89 7.26 6.36
CA PRO A 40 -10.17 5.84 6.33
C PRO A 40 -11.13 5.42 7.47
N PRO A 41 -12.07 4.48 7.22
CA PRO A 41 -12.91 3.93 8.27
C PRO A 41 -12.09 3.40 9.46
N GLU A 42 -12.58 3.58 10.69
CA GLU A 42 -11.84 3.25 11.91
C GLU A 42 -11.37 1.77 11.99
N ASN A 43 -12.09 0.87 11.31
CA ASN A 43 -11.82 -0.57 11.29
C ASN A 43 -11.13 -1.03 10.00
N SER A 44 -10.55 -0.12 9.23
CA SER A 44 -9.76 -0.46 8.05
C SER A 44 -8.58 -1.36 8.38
N ALA A 45 -8.20 -2.19 7.42
CA ALA A 45 -6.94 -2.90 7.39
C ALA A 45 -6.01 -2.25 6.35
N TYR A 46 -4.74 -2.64 6.35
CA TYR A 46 -3.71 -2.02 5.55
C TYR A 46 -2.86 -3.08 4.86
N VAL A 47 -2.60 -2.89 3.57
CA VAL A 47 -1.75 -3.80 2.79
C VAL A 47 -0.70 -3.02 2.00
N ARG A 48 0.53 -3.51 2.02
CA ARG A 48 1.64 -3.05 1.17
C ARG A 48 2.23 -4.19 0.38
N PHE A 49 3.06 -3.86 -0.60
CA PHE A 49 3.61 -4.81 -1.56
C PHE A 49 5.12 -4.67 -1.67
N ILE A 50 5.80 -5.83 -1.76
CA ILE A 50 7.23 -5.94 -2.10
C ILE A 50 7.35 -6.82 -3.32
N HIS A 51 8.10 -6.34 -4.33
CA HIS A 51 8.40 -7.11 -5.52
C HIS A 51 9.87 -7.55 -5.52
N ALA A 52 10.11 -8.83 -5.28
CA ALA A 52 11.44 -9.45 -5.22
C ALA A 52 11.60 -10.56 -6.27
N GLN A 53 10.87 -10.48 -7.38
CA GLN A 53 10.95 -11.41 -8.51
C GLN A 53 11.68 -10.74 -9.68
N PRO A 54 12.90 -11.18 -10.05
CA PRO A 54 13.76 -10.44 -10.98
C PRO A 54 13.32 -10.47 -12.44
N GLU A 55 12.45 -11.40 -12.84
CA GLU A 55 12.03 -11.59 -14.24
C GLU A 55 11.16 -10.45 -14.78
N GLU A 56 10.51 -9.68 -13.90
CA GLU A 56 9.66 -8.55 -14.27
C GLU A 56 10.18 -7.29 -13.60
N SER A 57 10.31 -6.19 -14.35
CA SER A 57 10.87 -4.95 -13.81
C SER A 57 9.89 -4.19 -12.92
N GLU A 58 8.58 -4.32 -13.18
CA GLU A 58 7.50 -3.67 -12.43
C GLU A 58 6.20 -4.45 -12.62
N LEU A 59 5.46 -4.70 -11.53
CA LEU A 59 4.17 -5.40 -11.57
C LEU A 59 3.10 -4.67 -10.75
N PRO A 60 1.92 -4.36 -11.34
CA PRO A 60 0.80 -3.82 -10.59
C PRO A 60 0.10 -4.91 -9.77
N PRO A 61 -0.13 -4.70 -8.46
CA PRO A 61 -0.95 -5.59 -7.67
C PRO A 61 -2.43 -5.32 -7.90
N LYS A 62 -3.24 -6.38 -7.85
CA LYS A 62 -4.69 -6.30 -7.78
C LYS A 62 -5.14 -6.76 -6.41
N VAL A 63 -5.98 -5.97 -5.75
CA VAL A 63 -6.58 -6.30 -4.45
C VAL A 63 -8.09 -6.37 -4.63
N ASN A 64 -8.68 -7.54 -4.41
CA ASN A 64 -10.09 -7.82 -4.67
C ASN A 64 -10.51 -7.38 -6.08
N GLY A 65 -9.67 -7.69 -7.08
CA GLY A 65 -9.89 -7.34 -8.48
C GLY A 65 -9.59 -5.88 -8.86
N LYS A 66 -9.31 -4.99 -7.90
CA LYS A 66 -8.95 -3.59 -8.16
C LYS A 66 -7.45 -3.43 -8.29
N GLU A 67 -7.01 -2.94 -9.44
CA GLU A 67 -5.59 -2.66 -9.72
C GLU A 67 -5.07 -1.49 -8.88
N ARG A 68 -3.77 -1.53 -8.57
CA ARG A 68 -3.01 -0.52 -7.83
C ARG A 68 -1.74 -0.18 -8.62
N ASP A 69 -1.05 0.88 -8.21
CA ASP A 69 0.21 1.29 -8.85
C ASP A 69 1.27 0.18 -8.86
N GLY A 70 2.01 0.12 -9.97
CA GLY A 70 3.11 -0.82 -10.19
C GLY A 70 4.17 -0.81 -9.11
N VAL A 71 4.65 -1.99 -8.72
CA VAL A 71 5.77 -2.18 -7.80
C VAL A 71 7.00 -2.61 -8.59
N LYS A 72 7.99 -1.73 -8.67
CA LYS A 72 9.28 -2.04 -9.29
C LYS A 72 9.97 -3.18 -8.56
N PHE A 73 10.78 -3.97 -9.26
CA PHE A 73 11.66 -4.94 -8.64
C PHE A 73 12.55 -4.25 -7.59
N GLY A 74 12.67 -4.86 -6.40
CA GLY A 74 13.28 -4.27 -5.21
C GLY A 74 12.45 -3.19 -4.53
N GLY A 75 11.34 -2.77 -5.12
CA GLY A 75 10.48 -1.73 -4.59
C GLY A 75 9.61 -2.20 -3.43
N VAL A 76 9.36 -1.28 -2.49
CA VAL A 76 8.37 -1.41 -1.44
C VAL A 76 7.39 -0.24 -1.56
N LYS A 77 6.09 -0.52 -1.61
CA LYS A 77 5.06 0.54 -1.63
C LYS A 77 4.63 0.93 -0.21
N PRO A 78 4.15 2.17 0.00
CA PRO A 78 3.41 2.53 1.19
C PRO A 78 2.17 1.64 1.38
N TYR A 79 1.63 1.64 2.60
CA TYR A 79 0.37 0.95 2.86
C TYR A 79 -0.77 1.58 2.07
N SER A 80 -1.61 0.73 1.53
CA SER A 80 -2.91 1.08 0.99
C SER A 80 -4.01 0.59 1.90
N VAL A 81 -5.07 1.38 2.02
CA VAL A 81 -6.24 1.04 2.82
C VAL A 81 -7.05 -0.05 2.11
N ILE A 82 -7.50 -1.03 2.90
CA ILE A 82 -8.42 -2.10 2.50
C ILE A 82 -9.50 -2.30 3.58
N ALA A 83 -10.64 -2.85 3.19
CA ALA A 83 -11.62 -3.33 4.16
C ALA A 83 -11.09 -4.59 4.86
N PRO A 84 -11.41 -4.83 6.15
CA PRO A 84 -11.12 -6.10 6.80
C PRO A 84 -11.97 -7.24 6.20
N GLY A 85 -11.53 -8.49 6.43
CA GLY A 85 -12.15 -9.70 5.90
C GLY A 85 -11.26 -10.42 4.89
N LYS A 86 -11.85 -11.30 4.07
CA LYS A 86 -11.12 -12.06 3.06
C LYS A 86 -10.61 -11.15 1.94
N ILE A 87 -9.30 -11.15 1.73
CA ILE A 87 -8.59 -10.38 0.71
C ILE A 87 -7.99 -11.32 -0.31
N ALA A 88 -8.33 -11.12 -1.57
CA ALA A 88 -7.67 -11.75 -2.71
C ALA A 88 -6.65 -10.78 -3.31
N VAL A 89 -5.43 -11.26 -3.52
CA VAL A 89 -4.34 -10.49 -4.11
C VAL A 89 -3.79 -11.20 -5.33
N GLU A 90 -3.56 -10.44 -6.39
CA GLU A 90 -2.88 -10.90 -7.61
C GLU A 90 -1.72 -9.98 -7.95
N MET A 91 -0.60 -10.53 -8.42
CA MET A 91 0.51 -9.77 -9.02
C MET A 91 0.99 -10.56 -10.24
N GLY A 92 0.75 -10.06 -11.44
CA GLY A 92 0.95 -10.84 -12.67
C GLY A 92 0.07 -12.10 -12.69
N SER A 93 0.69 -13.28 -12.86
CA SER A 93 0.01 -14.59 -12.81
C SER A 93 -0.10 -15.20 -11.41
N PHE A 94 0.54 -14.58 -10.41
CA PHE A 94 0.58 -15.09 -9.05
C PHE A 94 -0.62 -14.61 -8.25
N LYS A 95 -1.19 -15.49 -7.42
CA LYS A 95 -2.37 -15.18 -6.60
C LYS A 95 -2.19 -15.69 -5.17
N THR A 96 -2.79 -15.00 -4.22
CA THR A 96 -2.90 -15.45 -2.83
C THR A 96 -4.17 -14.88 -2.20
N GLU A 97 -4.63 -15.50 -1.11
CA GLU A 97 -5.73 -15.02 -0.30
C GLU A 97 -5.34 -15.03 1.18
N PHE A 98 -5.85 -14.08 1.95
CA PHE A 98 -5.68 -14.04 3.40
C PHE A 98 -6.85 -13.31 4.07
N ASP A 99 -7.05 -13.55 5.36
CA ASP A 99 -8.03 -12.84 6.17
C ASP A 99 -7.37 -11.64 6.87
N ALA A 100 -7.82 -10.43 6.51
CA ALA A 100 -7.36 -9.19 7.10
C ALA A 100 -8.20 -8.83 8.34
N GLU A 101 -7.55 -8.71 9.48
CA GLU A 101 -8.15 -8.22 10.71
C GLU A 101 -8.29 -6.69 10.67
N ALA A 102 -9.31 -6.16 11.36
CA ALA A 102 -9.45 -4.72 11.56
C ALA A 102 -8.18 -4.15 12.22
N LYS A 103 -7.71 -3.00 11.72
CA LYS A 103 -6.45 -2.34 12.11
C LYS A 103 -5.18 -3.16 11.82
N GLY A 104 -5.30 -4.33 11.18
CA GLY A 104 -4.18 -5.18 10.78
C GLY A 104 -3.35 -4.57 9.64
N ARG A 105 -2.04 -4.80 9.67
CA ARG A 105 -1.08 -4.40 8.63
C ARG A 105 -0.43 -5.63 8.03
N TYR A 106 -0.42 -5.69 6.70
CA TYR A 106 0.03 -6.85 5.95
C TYR A 106 1.01 -6.45 4.85
N THR A 107 2.07 -7.22 4.70
CA THR A 107 3.00 -7.13 3.59
C THR A 107 2.81 -8.32 2.68
N VAL A 108 2.44 -8.07 1.43
CA VAL A 108 2.43 -9.10 0.39
C VAL A 108 3.75 -9.05 -0.37
N ILE A 109 4.42 -10.18 -0.45
CA ILE A 109 5.77 -10.30 -1.02
C ILE A 109 5.69 -11.25 -2.21
N LEU A 110 6.05 -10.75 -3.39
CA LEU A 110 6.26 -11.58 -4.57
C LEU A 110 7.74 -12.00 -4.64
N GLN A 111 8.01 -13.28 -4.40
CA GLN A 111 9.36 -13.85 -4.41
C GLN A 111 9.27 -15.34 -4.80
N ASN A 112 10.28 -15.87 -5.48
CA ASN A 112 10.37 -17.30 -5.83
C ASN A 112 9.10 -17.81 -6.57
N LYS A 113 8.54 -16.98 -7.45
CA LYS A 113 7.33 -17.28 -8.25
C LYS A 113 6.10 -17.57 -7.38
N ALA A 114 6.03 -16.99 -6.19
CA ALA A 114 4.90 -17.12 -5.28
C ALA A 114 4.62 -15.80 -4.54
N LEU A 115 3.35 -15.59 -4.21
CA LEU A 115 2.93 -14.55 -3.27
C LEU A 115 2.83 -15.13 -1.87
N ARG A 116 3.51 -14.49 -0.92
CA ARG A 116 3.34 -14.75 0.51
C ARG A 116 2.84 -13.50 1.22
N VAL A 117 2.13 -13.70 2.32
CA VAL A 117 1.58 -12.63 3.13
C VAL A 117 2.15 -12.72 4.54
N GLU A 118 2.71 -11.63 5.00
CA GLU A 118 3.27 -11.49 6.34
C GLU A 118 2.46 -10.43 7.10
N LYS A 119 2.07 -10.72 8.34
CA LYS A 119 1.45 -9.72 9.21
C LYS A 119 2.56 -8.89 9.85
N ASP A 120 2.53 -7.58 9.63
CA ASP A 120 3.56 -6.69 10.15
C ASP A 120 3.34 -6.43 11.65
N PRO A 121 4.41 -6.45 12.47
CA PRO A 121 4.31 -6.09 13.87
C PRO A 121 3.98 -4.60 14.02
N MET A 122 3.21 -4.29 15.05
CA MET A 122 2.92 -2.90 15.44
C MET A 122 4.04 -2.39 16.33
N ALA A 123 4.44 -1.13 16.13
CA ALA A 123 5.28 -0.43 17.09
C ALA A 123 4.54 -0.35 18.44
N THR A 124 5.27 -0.62 19.52
CA THR A 124 4.74 -0.63 20.89
C THR A 124 5.24 0.57 21.70
N ASN A 125 6.33 1.19 21.26
CA ASN A 125 6.97 2.32 21.94
C ASN A 125 7.07 3.56 21.05
N ASP A 126 6.19 4.51 21.33
CA ASP A 126 6.11 5.83 20.68
C ASP A 126 7.37 6.71 20.85
N LEU A 127 8.30 6.35 21.75
CA LEU A 127 9.55 7.07 21.96
C LEU A 127 10.71 6.53 21.11
N LYS A 128 10.45 5.49 20.32
CA LYS A 128 11.44 4.81 19.49
C LYS A 128 11.10 4.87 18.01
N ALA A 129 12.13 4.65 17.19
CA ALA A 129 11.97 4.34 15.78
C ALA A 129 11.77 2.82 15.65
N HIS A 130 10.88 2.39 14.76
CA HIS A 130 10.62 0.97 14.50
C HIS A 130 11.22 0.58 13.15
N ILE A 131 12.07 -0.45 13.13
CA ILE A 131 12.70 -0.95 11.91
C ILE A 131 12.25 -2.38 11.68
N VAL A 132 11.72 -2.67 10.49
CA VAL A 132 11.40 -4.02 10.01
C VAL A 132 12.30 -4.35 8.83
N VAL A 133 13.03 -5.45 8.92
CA VAL A 133 13.96 -5.90 7.89
C VAL A 133 13.52 -7.25 7.35
N TYR A 134 13.33 -7.32 6.03
CA TYR A 134 13.02 -8.53 5.30
C TYR A 134 14.28 -9.03 4.58
N ASN A 135 14.75 -10.22 4.94
CA ASN A 135 15.77 -10.92 4.18
C ASN A 135 15.09 -11.73 3.07
N LEU A 136 15.06 -11.19 1.86
CA LEU A 136 14.52 -11.82 0.65
C LEU A 136 15.65 -12.38 -0.23
N THR A 137 16.78 -12.73 0.39
CA THR A 137 17.91 -13.40 -0.25
C THR A 137 17.98 -14.88 0.18
N ASP A 138 18.94 -15.61 -0.39
CA ASP A 138 19.24 -17.00 -0.03
C ASP A 138 20.35 -17.09 1.06
N LEU A 139 20.75 -15.96 1.66
CA LEU A 139 21.79 -15.90 2.69
C LEU A 139 21.18 -16.02 4.09
N ASP A 140 21.77 -16.85 4.95
CA ASP A 140 21.22 -17.17 6.27
C ASP A 140 21.70 -16.27 7.42
N ASP A 141 22.54 -15.29 7.13
CA ASP A 141 23.27 -14.48 8.12
C ASP A 141 23.26 -12.99 7.80
N ILE A 142 22.20 -12.50 7.15
CA ILE A 142 22.05 -11.08 6.83
C ILE A 142 21.90 -10.25 8.12
N ALA A 143 22.66 -9.18 8.23
CA ALA A 143 22.61 -8.24 9.35
C ALA A 143 22.67 -6.79 8.86
N ILE A 144 21.99 -5.91 9.58
CA ILE A 144 22.16 -4.45 9.45
C ILE A 144 23.11 -4.00 10.55
N LYS A 145 24.24 -3.43 10.16
CA LYS A 145 25.27 -2.93 11.07
C LYS A 145 25.47 -1.43 10.91
N THR A 146 26.10 -0.80 11.90
CA THR A 146 26.67 0.54 11.74
C THR A 146 27.66 0.58 10.58
N ALA A 147 27.90 1.77 10.02
CA ALA A 147 28.77 1.92 8.85
C ALA A 147 30.22 1.42 9.06
N ASP A 148 30.70 1.37 10.30
CA ASP A 148 32.00 0.80 10.67
C ASP A 148 31.97 -0.73 10.92
N GLY A 149 30.80 -1.35 10.80
CA GLY A 149 30.58 -2.79 10.94
C GLY A 149 30.63 -3.32 12.37
N LYS A 150 30.84 -2.47 13.38
CA LYS A 150 31.11 -2.92 14.76
C LYS A 150 29.87 -3.24 15.57
N ILE A 151 28.76 -2.57 15.29
CA ILE A 151 27.51 -2.73 16.05
C ILE A 151 26.47 -3.35 15.14
N ASN A 152 25.96 -4.52 15.54
CA ASN A 152 24.77 -5.11 14.93
C ASN A 152 23.54 -4.35 15.41
N VAL A 153 22.84 -3.69 14.49
CA VAL A 153 21.58 -2.98 14.77
C VAL A 153 20.40 -3.92 14.59
N VAL A 154 20.43 -4.75 13.54
CA VAL A 154 19.42 -5.79 13.27
C VAL A 154 20.12 -7.07 12.82
N GLY A 155 19.61 -8.22 13.26
CA GLY A 155 20.07 -9.53 12.80
C GLY A 155 21.06 -10.23 13.73
N PRO A 156 21.59 -11.39 13.30
CA PRO A 156 21.43 -11.99 11.96
C PRO A 156 19.99 -12.43 11.64
N ILE A 157 19.62 -12.39 10.35
CA ILE A 157 18.31 -12.73 9.81
C ILE A 157 18.49 -13.85 8.78
N LYS A 158 17.85 -15.00 9.01
CA LYS A 158 17.91 -16.15 8.09
C LYS A 158 17.22 -15.88 6.75
N ALA A 159 17.53 -16.69 5.74
CA ALA A 159 16.94 -16.57 4.42
C ALA A 159 15.40 -16.63 4.51
N GLY A 160 14.73 -15.72 3.80
CA GLY A 160 13.29 -15.62 3.77
C GLY A 160 12.63 -15.09 5.06
N GLN A 161 13.37 -14.87 6.14
CA GLN A 161 12.82 -14.38 7.40
C GLN A 161 12.78 -12.85 7.47
N MET A 162 12.01 -12.34 8.44
CA MET A 162 12.02 -10.93 8.81
C MET A 162 12.41 -10.77 10.29
N MET A 163 12.90 -9.58 10.63
CA MET A 163 13.15 -9.19 12.00
C MET A 163 12.69 -7.75 12.20
N ASN A 164 12.10 -7.47 13.35
CA ASN A 164 11.71 -6.14 13.76
C ASN A 164 12.42 -5.72 15.04
N ILE A 165 12.79 -4.44 15.15
CA ILE A 165 13.42 -3.87 16.32
C ILE A 165 12.92 -2.45 16.56
N GLU A 166 12.85 -2.05 17.83
CA GLU A 166 12.67 -0.66 18.22
C GLU A 166 13.98 -0.07 18.73
N VAL A 167 14.46 0.99 18.07
CA VAL A 167 15.75 1.63 18.37
C VAL A 167 15.55 3.07 18.81
N ASN A 168 16.54 3.62 19.51
CA ASN A 168 16.51 5.03 19.87
C ASN A 168 16.55 5.90 18.61
N PRO A 169 15.83 7.03 18.61
CA PRO A 169 15.90 8.00 17.52
C PRO A 169 17.32 8.56 17.43
N ILE A 170 17.97 8.35 16.30
CA ILE A 170 19.33 8.80 16.05
C ILE A 170 19.56 8.90 14.55
N LYS A 171 20.43 9.82 14.16
CA LYS A 171 20.97 9.87 12.81
C LYS A 171 22.15 8.90 12.71
N VAL A 172 22.00 7.84 11.92
CA VAL A 172 23.01 6.77 11.81
C VAL A 172 23.13 6.28 10.37
N SER A 173 24.38 6.06 9.94
CA SER A 173 24.68 5.40 8.68
C SER A 173 24.72 3.88 8.89
N LEU A 174 23.92 3.17 8.10
CA LEU A 174 23.74 1.72 8.22
C LEU A 174 24.22 1.01 6.95
N LYS A 175 24.60 -0.26 7.11
CA LYS A 175 25.08 -1.12 6.03
C LYS A 175 24.54 -2.53 6.18
N VAL A 176 24.42 -3.22 5.06
CA VAL A 176 24.01 -4.63 4.98
C VAL A 176 25.25 -5.51 4.92
N PHE A 177 25.31 -6.50 5.80
CA PHE A 177 26.37 -7.49 5.89
C PHE A 177 25.81 -8.91 5.83
N SER A 178 26.62 -9.86 5.37
CA SER A 178 26.51 -11.27 5.71
C SER A 178 27.90 -11.75 6.14
N GLY A 179 27.98 -12.24 7.38
CA GLY A 179 29.22 -12.37 8.12
C GLY A 179 29.98 -11.03 8.23
N ASP A 180 31.21 -11.03 7.71
CA ASP A 180 32.09 -9.85 7.63
C ASP A 180 32.06 -9.18 6.25
N LYS A 181 31.36 -9.77 5.28
CA LYS A 181 31.24 -9.22 3.93
C LYS A 181 30.17 -8.15 3.91
N GLU A 182 30.57 -6.93 3.55
CA GLU A 182 29.64 -5.85 3.21
C GLU A 182 29.02 -6.15 1.84
N PHE A 183 27.69 -6.07 1.77
CA PHE A 183 26.95 -6.20 0.52
C PHE A 183 26.47 -4.85 0.02
N ALA A 184 26.11 -3.94 0.92
CA ALA A 184 25.56 -2.67 0.52
C ALA A 184 25.54 -1.60 1.62
N THR A 185 25.48 -0.33 1.22
CA THR A 185 25.30 0.83 2.11
C THR A 185 23.88 1.35 2.02
N LEU A 186 23.25 1.55 3.17
CA LEU A 186 21.93 2.18 3.27
C LEU A 186 22.10 3.70 3.34
N ASN A 187 21.10 4.43 2.86
CA ASN A 187 21.08 5.88 3.01
C ASN A 187 21.13 6.26 4.49
N GLU A 188 21.80 7.38 4.79
CA GLU A 188 21.77 7.94 6.13
C GLU A 188 20.34 8.38 6.46
N TRP A 189 19.73 7.71 7.43
CA TRP A 189 18.36 8.00 7.85
C TRP A 189 18.37 8.73 9.20
N PRO A 190 17.63 9.84 9.34
CA PRO A 190 17.21 10.29 10.65
C PRO A 190 16.17 9.27 11.14
N LEU A 191 16.56 8.40 12.07
CA LEU A 191 15.61 7.53 12.74
C LEU A 191 14.82 8.39 13.72
N GLU A 192 13.53 8.55 13.47
CA GLU A 192 12.64 9.44 14.21
C GLU A 192 11.65 8.63 15.07
N ARG A 193 11.14 9.27 16.12
CA ARG A 193 10.16 8.65 17.03
C ARG A 193 8.87 8.37 16.26
N LYS A 194 8.19 7.26 16.58
CA LYS A 194 6.92 6.82 15.96
C LYS A 194 7.02 6.43 14.49
N GLU A 195 8.17 6.65 13.86
CA GLU A 195 8.38 6.31 12.46
C GLU A 195 8.65 4.82 12.28
N ASN A 196 8.16 4.29 11.16
CA ASN A 196 8.28 2.90 10.78
C ASN A 196 9.13 2.80 9.50
N TYR A 197 10.29 2.17 9.62
CA TYR A 197 11.22 1.94 8.54
C TYR A 197 11.11 0.48 8.09
N ILE A 198 10.99 0.27 6.78
CA ILE A 198 11.09 -1.05 6.18
C ILE A 198 12.35 -1.13 5.33
N ILE A 199 13.05 -2.25 5.44
CA ILE A 199 14.22 -2.55 4.62
C ILE A 199 13.97 -3.92 3.98
N ALA A 200 13.91 -3.98 2.65
CA ALA A 200 13.79 -5.23 1.91
C ALA A 200 15.10 -5.51 1.19
N ILE A 201 15.71 -6.66 1.46
CA ILE A 201 16.99 -7.05 0.88
C ILE A 201 16.72 -8.15 -0.14
N VAL A 202 16.89 -7.86 -1.43
CA VAL A 202 16.51 -8.75 -2.55
C VAL A 202 17.74 -9.25 -3.34
N LYS A 203 17.57 -10.30 -4.14
CA LYS A 203 18.62 -10.92 -4.97
C LYS A 203 18.59 -10.41 -6.42
N GLY A 204 19.67 -9.82 -6.96
CA GLY A 204 19.78 -9.36 -8.36
C GLY A 204 21.21 -8.98 -8.81
N ASP A 205 21.41 -8.68 -10.11
CA ASP A 205 22.71 -8.38 -10.78
C ASP A 205 23.35 -7.06 -10.32
N VAL A 206 22.51 -6.12 -9.93
CA VAL A 206 22.85 -5.18 -8.87
C VAL A 206 22.42 -5.91 -7.62
N GLY A 207 23.31 -6.17 -6.65
CA GLY A 207 22.95 -6.65 -5.30
C GLY A 207 22.12 -5.62 -4.54
N GLY A 208 21.02 -5.22 -5.17
CA GLY A 208 20.23 -4.05 -4.90
C GLY A 208 19.49 -4.31 -3.62
N ILE A 209 19.92 -3.57 -2.59
CA ILE A 209 19.01 -3.14 -1.55
C ILE A 209 17.75 -2.65 -2.29
N GLY A 210 16.61 -3.22 -1.95
CA GLY A 210 15.35 -2.52 -2.16
C GLY A 210 15.35 -1.33 -1.22
N THR A 211 16.06 -0.25 -1.58
CA THR A 211 16.22 0.90 -0.71
C THR A 211 14.86 1.54 -0.55
N TYR A 212 14.34 1.50 0.67
CA TYR A 212 13.16 2.26 0.99
C TYR A 212 13.53 3.72 1.22
N ASP A 213 12.81 4.61 0.54
CA ASP A 213 12.68 6.00 0.94
C ASP A 213 11.42 6.14 1.78
N ARG A 214 11.58 6.88 2.89
CA ARG A 214 10.63 7.30 3.92
C ARG A 214 9.18 6.86 3.74
N ALA A 215 8.66 6.13 4.73
CA ALA A 215 7.22 6.01 4.95
C ALA A 215 6.76 7.32 5.55
N ARG A 216 6.59 8.34 4.71
CA ARG A 216 5.74 9.44 5.11
C ARG A 216 4.32 8.89 5.09
N ILE A 217 3.80 8.55 6.26
CA ILE A 217 2.36 8.66 6.46
C ILE A 217 2.10 10.16 6.32
N SER A 218 1.37 10.55 5.28
CA SER A 218 0.74 11.86 5.26
C SER A 218 -0.29 11.85 6.38
N GLU A 219 0.07 12.42 7.53
CA GLU A 219 -0.91 13.09 8.37
C GLU A 219 -1.04 14.50 7.80
N GLU A 220 -2.07 14.72 6.96
CA GLU A 220 -2.86 15.95 6.94
C GLU A 220 -4.33 15.56 6.74
#